data_AF-A0A4V2G9M4-F1
#
_entry.id   AF-A0A4V2G9M4-F1
#
_cell.length_a   1.000
_cell.length_b   1.000
_cell.length_c   1.000
_cell.angle_alpha   90.00
_cell.angle_beta   90.00
_cell.angle_gamma   90.00
#
_symmetry.space_group_name_H-M   'P 1'
#
loop_
_entity.id
_entity.type
_entity.pdbx_description
1 polymer ?
#
loop_
_entity_poly.entity_id
_entity_poly.type
_entity_poly.pdbx_seq_one_letter_code
_entity_poly.pdbx_strand_id
1 'polypeptide(L)'
;MKRTDDSQQPSKALASALIVWPAVSLILVVVGYLLLRDRVPSQIVRHVGPDGDGFGSLLMFILGAALIACLLFVIGGLLVTGYIKRGHLYGSEKMISVSLLAGGYGVATIGACILLANLNVQDGVASGQAVGTSLLGFVCAFVVAAVIYARVLPKAKLESL
;
A
#
# COMPACT_ATOMS: atom_id res chain seq x y z
N MET A 1 32.94 -21.52 -21.56
CA MET A 1 32.20 -21.36 -20.30
C MET A 1 32.17 -19.87 -19.96
N LYS A 2 31.14 -19.14 -20.43
CA LYS A 2 31.08 -17.68 -20.35
C LYS A 2 30.49 -17.32 -18.99
N ARG A 3 31.35 -16.90 -18.04
CA ARG A 3 30.95 -16.38 -16.74
C ARG A 3 30.30 -15.01 -16.98
N THR A 4 28.98 -15.01 -17.20
CA THR A 4 28.17 -13.79 -17.09
C THR A 4 28.00 -13.51 -15.60
N ASP A 5 29.07 -13.02 -14.97
CA ASP A 5 28.98 -12.19 -13.78
C ASP A 5 28.39 -10.84 -14.24
N ASP A 6 27.13 -10.85 -14.68
CA ASP A 6 26.34 -9.65 -14.72
C ASP A 6 26.10 -9.31 -13.25
N SER A 7 27.01 -8.51 -12.70
CA SER A 7 26.76 -7.74 -11.50
C SER A 7 25.42 -7.05 -11.70
N GLN A 8 24.35 -7.62 -11.13
CA GLN A 8 23.05 -7.00 -10.96
C GLN A 8 23.25 -5.80 -10.02
N GLN A 9 23.96 -4.77 -10.50
CA GLN A 9 23.92 -3.47 -9.88
C GLN A 9 22.48 -3.00 -10.08
N PRO A 10 21.72 -2.82 -8.99
CA PRO A 10 20.36 -2.33 -9.09
C PRO A 10 20.42 -0.97 -9.75
N SER A 11 19.77 -0.85 -10.91
CA SER A 11 19.78 0.38 -11.69
C SER A 11 19.22 1.52 -10.82
N LYS A 12 19.81 2.71 -10.92
CA LYS A 12 19.32 3.92 -10.23
C LYS A 12 17.81 4.12 -10.46
N ALA A 13 17.29 3.63 -11.59
CA ALA A 13 15.87 3.57 -11.91
C ALA A 13 15.03 2.79 -10.87
N LEU A 14 15.48 1.63 -10.39
CA LEU A 14 14.77 0.85 -9.37
C LEU A 14 14.68 1.61 -8.04
N ALA A 15 15.80 2.21 -7.62
CA ALA A 15 15.85 3.01 -6.39
C ALA A 15 14.91 4.23 -6.47
N SER A 16 14.86 4.92 -7.62
CA SER A 16 13.92 6.02 -7.82
C SER A 16 12.46 5.55 -7.87
N ALA A 17 12.18 4.41 -8.49
CA ALA A 17 10.83 3.86 -8.59
C ALA A 17 10.25 3.48 -7.21
N LEU A 18 11.09 3.05 -6.27
CA LEU A 18 10.70 2.74 -4.89
C LEU A 18 10.25 3.97 -4.09
N ILE A 19 10.54 5.18 -4.56
CA ILE A 19 10.12 6.42 -3.92
C ILE A 19 8.96 7.05 -4.70
N VAL A 20 9.11 7.12 -6.03
CA VAL A 20 8.15 7.82 -6.90
C VAL A 20 6.77 7.15 -6.85
N TRP A 21 6.68 5.83 -7.05
CA TRP A 21 5.37 5.17 -7.11
C TRP A 21 4.61 5.21 -5.77
N PRO A 22 5.25 4.98 -4.61
CA PRO A 22 4.63 5.20 -3.32
C PRO A 22 4.20 6.65 -3.06
N ALA A 23 5.02 7.63 -3.43
CA ALA A 23 4.66 9.03 -3.26
C ALA A 23 3.44 9.39 -4.12
N VAL A 24 3.41 8.94 -5.37
CA VAL A 24 2.29 9.14 -6.28
C VAL A 24 1.02 8.49 -5.73
N SER A 25 1.08 7.27 -5.19
CA SER A 25 -0.11 6.60 -4.65
C SER A 25 -0.68 7.34 -3.43
N LEU A 26 0.17 7.82 -2.51
CA LEU A 26 -0.27 8.64 -1.38
C LEU A 26 -0.87 9.97 -1.82
N ILE A 27 -0.23 10.67 -2.77
CA ILE A 27 -0.75 11.92 -3.33
C ILE A 27 -2.12 11.69 -3.97
N LEU A 28 -2.29 10.62 -4.74
CA LEU A 28 -3.58 10.29 -5.36
C LEU A 28 -4.69 10.07 -4.33
N VAL A 29 -4.40 9.40 -3.21
CA VAL A 29 -5.40 9.21 -2.14
C VAL A 29 -5.77 10.54 -1.50
N VAL A 30 -4.78 11.38 -1.16
CA VAL A 30 -5.02 12.68 -0.51
C VAL A 30 -5.74 13.64 -1.44
N VAL A 31 -5.28 13.79 -2.69
CA VAL A 31 -5.92 14.64 -3.70
C VAL A 31 -7.30 14.12 -4.03
N GLY A 32 -7.47 12.79 -4.15
CA GLY A 32 -8.77 12.15 -4.34
C GLY A 32 -9.74 12.51 -3.21
N TYR A 33 -9.30 12.42 -1.95
CA TYR A 33 -10.11 12.87 -0.81
C TYR A 33 -10.48 14.35 -0.93
N LEU A 34 -9.52 15.24 -1.19
CA LEU A 34 -9.77 16.68 -1.26
C LEU A 34 -10.75 17.06 -2.38
N LEU A 35 -10.68 16.39 -3.53
CA LEU A 35 -11.60 16.61 -4.66
C LEU A 35 -12.99 16.05 -4.40
N LEU A 36 -13.08 14.97 -3.63
CA LEU A 36 -14.33 14.26 -3.36
C LEU A 36 -14.99 14.65 -2.04
N ARG A 37 -14.32 15.45 -1.20
CA ARG A 37 -14.73 15.74 0.18
C ARG A 37 -16.17 16.25 0.31
N ASP A 38 -16.63 17.05 -0.65
CA ASP A 38 -17.97 17.65 -0.65
C ASP A 38 -19.04 16.66 -1.17
N ARG A 39 -18.62 15.49 -1.67
CA ARG A 39 -19.46 14.43 -2.26
C ARG A 39 -19.42 13.11 -1.48
N VAL A 40 -18.72 13.08 -0.34
CA VAL A 40 -18.61 11.91 0.54
C VAL A 40 -19.04 12.30 1.95
N PRO A 41 -19.63 11.37 2.73
CA PRO A 41 -20.03 11.66 4.10
C PRO A 41 -18.80 11.94 4.98
N SER A 42 -18.95 12.86 5.94
CA SER A 42 -17.89 13.19 6.90
C SER A 42 -17.63 12.08 7.93
N GLN A 43 -18.60 11.18 8.07
CA GLN A 43 -18.59 10.06 9.01
C GLN A 43 -18.73 8.71 8.28
N ILE A 44 -18.04 7.70 8.79
CA ILE A 44 -18.14 6.31 8.34
C ILE A 44 -18.53 5.41 9.50
N VAL A 45 -19.26 4.33 9.21
CA VAL A 45 -19.56 3.28 10.17
C VAL A 45 -18.27 2.56 10.53
N ARG A 46 -17.90 2.58 11.81
CA ARG A 46 -16.73 1.91 12.38
C ARG A 46 -17.10 0.53 12.94
N HIS A 47 -18.28 0.40 13.54
CA HIS A 47 -18.81 -0.87 14.01
C HIS A 47 -20.32 -0.91 13.85
N VAL A 48 -20.84 -2.12 13.65
CA VAL A 48 -22.26 -2.44 13.69
C VAL A 48 -22.42 -3.42 14.86
N GLY A 49 -23.17 -3.01 15.90
CA GLY A 49 -23.35 -3.81 17.11
C GLY A 49 -24.81 -3.88 17.55
N PRO A 50 -25.14 -4.74 18.54
CA PRO A 50 -26.49 -4.83 19.09
C PRO A 50 -26.96 -3.51 19.73
N ASP A 51 -26.02 -2.66 20.15
CA ASP A 51 -26.28 -1.32 20.71
C ASP A 51 -26.34 -0.21 19.65
N GLY A 52 -26.28 -0.56 18.36
CA GLY A 52 -26.31 0.36 17.23
C GLY A 52 -24.97 0.55 16.51
N ASP A 53 -24.98 1.47 15.56
CA ASP A 53 -23.84 1.77 14.70
C ASP A 53 -22.93 2.84 15.34
N GLY A 54 -21.65 2.51 15.47
CA GLY A 54 -20.63 3.46 15.91
C GLY A 54 -20.01 4.18 14.73
N PHE A 55 -20.06 5.51 14.74
CA PHE A 55 -19.52 6.35 13.66
C PHE A 55 -18.12 6.89 13.98
N GLY A 56 -17.30 7.04 12.95
CA GLY A 56 -15.97 7.64 13.04
C GLY A 56 -15.73 8.65 11.91
N SER A 57 -14.76 9.55 12.10
CA SER A 57 -14.40 10.55 11.09
C SER A 57 -13.74 9.90 9.87
N LEU A 58 -14.28 10.16 8.67
CA LEU A 58 -13.69 9.72 7.39
C LEU A 58 -12.30 10.33 7.19
N LEU A 59 -12.15 11.62 7.52
CA LEU A 59 -10.85 12.32 7.44
C LEU A 59 -9.79 11.58 8.26
N MET A 60 -10.10 11.27 9.53
CA MET A 60 -9.16 10.57 10.41
C MET A 60 -8.83 9.17 9.90
N PHE A 61 -9.80 8.48 9.30
CA PHE A 61 -9.57 7.19 8.66
C PHE A 61 -8.60 7.30 7.48
N ILE A 62 -8.84 8.24 6.56
CA ILE A 62 -7.97 8.46 5.39
C ILE A 62 -6.56 8.88 5.83
N LEU A 63 -6.44 9.79 6.80
CA LEU A 63 -5.15 10.20 7.35
C LEU A 63 -4.43 9.03 8.03
N GLY A 64 -5.14 8.22 8.82
CA GLY A 64 -4.58 7.03 9.45
C GLY A 64 -4.08 6.01 8.42
N ALA A 65 -4.88 5.72 7.39
CA ALA A 65 -4.49 4.83 6.29
C ALA A 65 -3.28 5.37 5.53
N ALA A 66 -3.27 6.67 5.19
CA ALA A 66 -2.15 7.31 4.52
C ALA A 66 -0.86 7.27 5.37
N LEU A 67 -0.97 7.48 6.69
CA LEU A 67 0.16 7.39 7.61
C LEU A 67 0.72 5.97 7.69
N ILE A 68 -0.14 4.97 7.85
CA ILE A 68 0.26 3.56 7.89
C ILE A 68 0.92 3.15 6.56
N ALA A 69 0.31 3.51 5.43
CA ALA A 69 0.88 3.24 4.11
C ALA A 69 2.24 3.92 3.94
N CYS A 70 2.38 5.19 4.36
CA CYS A 70 3.64 5.92 4.36
C CYS A 70 4.73 5.21 5.17
N LEU A 71 4.42 4.77 6.39
CA LEU A 71 5.36 4.02 7.24
C LEU A 71 5.79 2.71 6.56
N LEU A 72 4.85 1.96 6.00
CA LEU A 72 5.15 0.72 5.28
C LEU A 72 6.07 0.96 4.07
N PHE A 73 5.81 2.03 3.30
CA PHE A 73 6.65 2.41 2.17
C PHE A 73 8.04 2.86 2.59
N VAL A 74 8.16 3.66 3.65
CA VAL A 74 9.45 4.12 4.18
C VAL A 74 10.26 2.93 4.67
N ILE A 75 9.69 2.08 5.53
CA ILE A 75 10.40 0.91 6.08
C ILE A 75 10.77 -0.06 4.96
N GLY A 76 9.83 -0.42 4.08
CA GLY A 76 10.08 -1.31 2.95
C GLY A 76 11.13 -0.75 1.99
N GLY A 77 11.06 0.53 1.66
CA GLY A 77 12.03 1.21 0.80
C GLY A 77 13.43 1.29 1.41
N LEU A 78 13.53 1.57 2.72
CA LEU A 78 14.80 1.58 3.45
C LEU A 78 15.44 0.19 3.47
N LEU A 79 14.65 -0.86 3.71
CA LEU A 79 15.13 -2.24 3.71
C LEU A 79 15.66 -2.64 2.33
N VAL A 80 14.86 -2.46 1.27
CA VAL A 80 15.29 -2.78 -0.10
C VAL A 80 16.58 -2.03 -0.46
N THR A 81 16.64 -0.73 -0.16
CA THR A 81 17.81 0.10 -0.45
C THR A 81 19.02 -0.37 0.36
N GLY A 82 18.83 -0.75 1.62
CA GLY A 82 19.86 -1.31 2.50
C GLY A 82 20.44 -2.61 1.95
N TYR A 83 19.58 -3.54 1.54
CA TYR A 83 20.02 -4.83 0.98
C TYR A 83 20.72 -4.67 -0.38
N ILE A 84 20.17 -3.81 -1.23
CA ILE A 84 20.79 -3.41 -2.49
C ILE A 84 22.22 -2.90 -2.26
N LYS A 85 22.43 -2.01 -1.28
CA LYS A 85 23.76 -1.46 -0.97
C LYS A 85 24.73 -2.52 -0.44
N ARG A 86 24.24 -3.57 0.23
CA ARG A 86 25.06 -4.66 0.77
C ARG A 86 25.42 -5.72 -0.28
N GLY A 87 24.82 -5.70 -1.47
CA GLY A 87 25.15 -6.64 -2.56
C GLY A 87 24.70 -8.08 -2.32
N HIS A 88 23.87 -8.31 -1.30
CA HIS A 88 23.23 -9.59 -1.04
C HIS A 88 21.79 -9.33 -0.56
N LEU A 89 20.88 -10.17 -1.05
CA LEU A 89 19.48 -10.18 -0.64
C LEU A 89 19.12 -11.64 -0.39
N TYR A 90 18.87 -12.01 0.86
CA TYR A 90 18.43 -13.36 1.21
C TYR A 90 16.92 -13.54 0.94
N GLY A 91 16.47 -14.80 0.93
CA GLY A 91 15.07 -15.13 0.64
C GLY A 91 14.11 -14.48 1.63
N SER A 92 14.41 -14.58 2.91
CA SER A 92 13.65 -13.96 4.01
C SER A 92 13.57 -12.44 3.89
N GLU A 93 14.71 -11.77 3.68
CA GLU A 93 14.84 -10.31 3.51
C GLU A 93 14.01 -9.78 2.32
N LYS A 94 14.04 -10.52 1.20
CA LYS A 94 13.23 -10.19 0.03
C LYS A 94 11.74 -10.27 0.36
N MET A 95 11.29 -11.35 1.00
CA MET A 95 9.86 -11.52 1.32
C MET A 95 9.34 -10.46 2.28
N ILE A 96 10.13 -10.08 3.29
CA ILE A 96 9.77 -9.02 4.24
C ILE A 96 9.60 -7.69 3.49
N SER A 97 10.59 -7.35 2.66
CA SER A 97 10.58 -6.11 1.88
C SER A 97 9.39 -6.02 0.91
N VAL A 98 9.12 -7.11 0.18
CA VAL A 98 7.97 -7.21 -0.73
C VAL A 98 6.67 -7.06 0.03
N SER A 99 6.52 -7.75 1.16
CA SER A 99 5.31 -7.72 1.98
C SER A 99 5.03 -6.32 2.54
N LEU A 100 6.05 -5.59 2.98
CA LEU A 100 5.90 -4.22 3.47
C LEU A 100 5.47 -3.25 2.35
N LEU A 101 6.14 -3.30 1.20
CA LEU A 101 5.79 -2.45 0.07
C LEU A 101 4.40 -2.76 -0.46
N ALA A 102 4.06 -4.04 -0.64
CA ALA A 102 2.74 -4.48 -1.05
C ALA A 102 1.66 -4.10 -0.02
N GLY A 103 1.98 -4.21 1.27
CA GLY A 103 1.14 -3.75 2.38
C GLY A 103 0.81 -2.26 2.26
N GLY A 104 1.80 -1.42 1.95
CA GLY A 104 1.59 0.01 1.73
C GLY A 104 0.59 0.29 0.60
N TYR A 105 0.70 -0.38 -0.54
CA TYR A 105 -0.27 -0.24 -1.64
C TYR A 105 -1.65 -0.77 -1.27
N GLY A 106 -1.71 -1.89 -0.54
CA GLY A 106 -2.97 -2.41 -0.02
C GLY A 106 -3.68 -1.35 0.84
N VAL A 107 -2.99 -0.80 1.83
CA VAL A 107 -3.56 0.19 2.76
C VAL A 107 -3.94 1.49 2.04
N ALA A 108 -3.11 1.98 1.11
CA ALA A 108 -3.45 3.15 0.30
C ALA A 108 -4.73 2.90 -0.53
N THR A 109 -4.89 1.68 -1.06
CA THR A 109 -6.07 1.30 -1.84
C THR A 109 -7.33 1.20 -0.98
N ILE A 110 -7.23 0.81 0.30
CA ILE A 110 -8.38 0.90 1.23
C ILE A 110 -8.92 2.33 1.25
N GLY A 111 -8.04 3.32 1.39
CA GLY A 111 -8.41 4.73 1.38
C GLY A 111 -9.10 5.16 0.08
N ALA A 112 -8.56 4.74 -1.07
CA ALA A 112 -9.19 5.06 -2.36
C ALA A 112 -10.56 4.37 -2.53
N CYS A 113 -10.64 3.08 -2.24
CA CYS A 113 -11.88 2.31 -2.39
C CYS A 113 -12.97 2.77 -1.44
N ILE A 114 -12.65 3.13 -0.19
CA ILE A 114 -13.67 3.64 0.74
C ILE A 114 -14.21 4.99 0.29
N LEU A 115 -13.38 5.85 -0.32
CA LEU A 115 -13.85 7.11 -0.91
C LEU A 115 -14.79 6.85 -2.06
N LEU A 116 -14.40 5.98 -2.99
CA LEU A 116 -15.19 5.64 -4.17
C LEU A 116 -16.52 4.97 -3.79
N ALA A 117 -16.49 4.05 -2.82
CA ALA A 117 -17.68 3.34 -2.36
C ALA A 117 -18.69 4.23 -1.63
N ASN A 118 -18.25 5.37 -1.10
CA ASN A 118 -19.11 6.34 -0.42
C ASN A 118 -19.44 7.58 -1.28
N LEU A 119 -19.12 7.55 -2.58
CA LEU A 119 -19.50 8.63 -3.49
C LEU A 119 -21.01 8.71 -3.65
N ASN A 120 -21.56 9.91 -3.45
CA ASN A 120 -22.98 10.22 -3.62
C ASN A 120 -23.94 9.34 -2.77
N VAL A 121 -23.48 8.85 -1.62
CA VAL A 121 -24.39 8.18 -0.67
C VAL A 121 -25.37 9.22 -0.13
N GLN A 122 -26.65 9.07 -0.52
CA GLN A 122 -27.72 10.06 -0.34
C GLN A 122 -28.15 10.24 1.12
N ASP A 123 -27.88 9.26 1.99
CA ASP A 123 -28.42 9.22 3.36
C ASP A 123 -27.42 9.64 4.44
N GLY A 124 -26.23 10.13 4.06
CA GLY A 124 -25.21 10.62 5.01
C GLY A 124 -24.55 9.55 5.90
N VAL A 125 -24.98 8.29 5.79
CA VAL A 125 -24.47 7.13 6.55
C VAL A 125 -23.77 6.18 5.58
N ALA A 126 -22.47 5.92 5.82
CA ALA A 126 -21.68 4.99 5.03
C ALA A 126 -22.22 3.56 5.11
N SER A 127 -22.35 2.87 3.97
CA SER A 127 -22.88 1.50 3.95
C SER A 127 -21.81 0.47 4.36
N GLY A 128 -22.21 -0.62 5.01
CA GLY A 128 -21.31 -1.74 5.32
C GLY A 128 -20.66 -2.38 4.08
N GLN A 129 -21.25 -2.21 2.89
CA GLN A 129 -20.63 -2.63 1.63
C GLN A 129 -19.35 -1.85 1.30
N ALA A 130 -19.23 -0.60 1.77
CA ALA A 130 -18.01 0.18 1.58
C ALA A 130 -16.80 -0.45 2.28
N VAL A 131 -17.01 -1.04 3.46
CA VAL A 131 -15.95 -1.77 4.17
C VAL A 131 -15.54 -3.01 3.38
N GLY A 132 -16.51 -3.82 2.95
CA GLY A 132 -16.25 -5.03 2.16
C GLY A 132 -15.51 -4.75 0.84
N THR A 133 -15.95 -3.74 0.10
CA THR A 133 -15.30 -3.32 -1.15
C THR A 133 -13.88 -2.78 -0.92
N SER A 134 -13.65 -2.04 0.18
CA SER A 134 -12.30 -1.57 0.54
C SER A 134 -11.35 -2.71 0.91
N LEU A 135 -11.83 -3.74 1.59
CA LEU A 135 -11.06 -4.95 1.90
C LEU A 135 -10.73 -5.75 0.63
N LEU A 136 -11.67 -5.86 -0.30
CA LEU A 136 -11.41 -6.48 -1.59
C LEU A 136 -10.34 -5.70 -2.37
N GLY A 137 -10.45 -4.36 -2.39
CA GLY A 137 -9.45 -3.47 -2.98
C GLY A 137 -8.06 -3.65 -2.36
N PHE A 138 -7.99 -3.76 -1.03
CA PHE A 138 -6.75 -4.08 -0.31
C PHE A 138 -6.11 -5.37 -0.83
N VAL A 139 -6.87 -6.47 -0.85
CA VAL A 139 -6.34 -7.79 -1.23
C VAL A 139 -5.85 -7.77 -2.68
N CYS A 140 -6.64 -7.21 -3.60
CA CYS A 140 -6.26 -7.11 -5.01
C CYS A 140 -4.98 -6.28 -5.19
N ALA A 141 -4.91 -5.09 -4.60
CA ALA A 141 -3.74 -4.23 -4.69
C ALA A 141 -2.50 -4.85 -4.04
N PHE A 142 -2.67 -5.49 -2.89
CA PHE A 142 -1.60 -6.20 -2.19
C PHE A 142 -1.01 -7.32 -3.08
N VAL A 143 -1.86 -8.18 -3.64
CA VAL A 143 -1.41 -9.30 -4.49
C VAL A 143 -0.70 -8.78 -5.75
N VAL A 144 -1.27 -7.79 -6.43
CA VAL A 144 -0.67 -7.20 -7.64
C VAL A 144 0.69 -6.57 -7.31
N ALA A 145 0.77 -5.76 -6.24
CA ALA A 145 2.02 -5.14 -5.81
C ALA A 145 3.05 -6.19 -5.40
N ALA A 146 2.65 -7.23 -4.67
CA ALA A 146 3.53 -8.32 -4.25
C ALA A 146 4.12 -9.04 -5.47
N VAL A 147 3.32 -9.35 -6.49
CA VAL A 147 3.78 -9.98 -7.73
C VAL A 147 4.76 -9.07 -8.46
N ILE A 148 4.45 -7.77 -8.60
CA ILE A 148 5.32 -6.80 -9.25
C ILE A 148 6.68 -6.73 -8.52
N TYR A 149 6.69 -6.51 -7.20
CA TYR A 149 7.94 -6.40 -6.45
C TYR A 149 8.71 -7.72 -6.38
N ALA A 150 8.04 -8.87 -6.32
CA ALA A 150 8.70 -10.17 -6.38
C ALA A 150 9.48 -10.36 -7.70
N ARG A 151 8.93 -9.86 -8.81
CA ARG A 151 9.54 -9.91 -10.15
C ARG A 151 10.62 -8.85 -10.36
N VAL A 152 10.41 -7.65 -9.86
CA VAL A 152 11.29 -6.49 -10.09
C VAL A 152 12.53 -6.52 -9.19
N LEU A 153 12.41 -6.99 -7.94
CA LEU A 153 13.55 -7.10 -7.05
C LEU A 153 14.51 -8.22 -7.47
N PRO A 154 15.84 -8.04 -7.25
CA PRO A 154 16.86 -9.02 -7.64
C PRO A 154 16.58 -10.40 -7.04
N LYS A 155 17.15 -11.44 -7.67
CA LYS A 155 16.96 -12.82 -7.21
C LYS A 155 17.61 -12.97 -5.83
N ALA A 156 16.88 -13.58 -4.91
CA ALA A 156 17.42 -13.88 -3.60
C ALA A 156 18.51 -14.95 -3.70
N LYS A 157 19.57 -14.81 -2.90
CA LYS A 157 20.55 -15.87 -2.69
C LYS A 157 19.95 -16.90 -1.73
N LEU A 158 20.20 -18.19 -1.98
CA LEU A 158 19.82 -19.26 -1.05
C LEU A 158 20.60 -19.05 0.25
N GLU A 159 19.88 -19.08 1.38
CA GLU A 159 20.50 -19.15 2.70
C GLU A 159 21.18 -20.51 2.80
N SER A 160 22.51 -20.56 2.70
CA SER A 160 23.26 -21.75 3.10
C SER A 160 23.36 -21.72 4.62
N LEU A 161 22.57 -22.57 5.28
CA LEU A 161 22.72 -22.89 6.70
C LEU A 161 24.05 -23.62 6.96
#